data_AF-A0A4Q9P353-F1
#
_entry.id   AF-A0A4Q9P353-F1
#
_cell.length_a   1.000
_cell.length_b   1.000
_cell.length_c   1.000
_cell.angle_alpha   90.00
_cell.angle_beta   90.00
_cell.angle_gamma   90.00
#
_symmetry.space_group_name_H-M   'P 1'
#
loop_
_entity.id
_entity.type
_entity.pdbx_description
1 polymer ?
#
loop_
_entity_poly.entity_id
_entity_poly.type
_entity_poly.pdbx_seq_one_letter_code
_entity_poly.pdbx_strand_id
1 'polypeptide(L)'
;MAVDSQREEIPRISVETLDDWRRIKRNYTIAALTALDEQLSGNDSAEDRQVLLAHLHRFIDKTFEMARRNVRVNGQNLEDLNEDEVDTEPFDEGFDRHIWSLSDQSLRWDLQIARERRTRPEEIEKQMRDLLAAQKELDAEEAAALEDVQDEETMVQDDIPPDAYARIDEVASQTFALVEELKQAVPVQLERSERVKTVAEEIKSLKL
;
A
#
# COMPACT_ATOMS: atom_id res chain seq x y z
N MET A 1 -2.55 30.97 -7.02
CA MET A 1 -1.27 30.37 -7.45
C MET A 1 -1.56 29.05 -8.16
N ALA A 2 -2.11 29.09 -9.38
CA ALA A 2 -2.56 27.89 -10.11
C ALA A 2 -2.36 28.07 -11.62
N VAL A 3 -1.16 28.49 -12.02
CA VAL A 3 -0.82 28.73 -13.44
C VAL A 3 0.25 27.74 -13.95
N ASP A 4 0.95 27.03 -13.07
CA ASP A 4 2.02 26.11 -13.50
C ASP A 4 1.54 24.73 -13.98
N SER A 5 0.33 24.30 -13.59
CA SER A 5 -0.18 22.97 -13.96
C SER A 5 -0.60 22.82 -15.43
N GLN A 6 -0.72 23.92 -16.19
CA GLN A 6 -1.08 23.87 -17.61
C GLN A 6 0.14 23.75 -18.55
N ARG A 7 1.37 23.87 -18.05
CA ARG A 7 2.60 23.69 -18.86
C ARG A 7 3.05 22.23 -18.99
N GLU A 8 2.37 21.30 -18.31
CA GLU A 8 2.72 19.88 -18.28
C GLU A 8 2.11 19.04 -19.43
N GLU A 9 1.23 19.61 -20.25
CA GLU A 9 0.53 18.86 -21.32
C GLU A 9 1.36 18.67 -22.61
N ILE A 10 2.51 19.32 -22.75
CA ILE A 10 3.38 19.11 -23.92
C ILE A 10 4.38 18.00 -23.60
N PRO A 11 4.33 16.84 -24.27
CA PRO A 11 5.27 15.76 -24.02
C PRO A 11 6.70 16.22 -24.33
N ARG A 12 7.54 16.25 -23.29
CA ARG A 12 8.97 16.55 -23.40
C ARG A 12 9.78 15.26 -23.48
N ILE A 13 10.87 15.29 -24.22
CA ILE A 13 11.78 14.15 -24.39
C ILE A 13 12.61 14.02 -23.11
N SER A 14 12.57 12.86 -22.47
CA SER A 14 13.41 12.55 -21.30
C SER A 14 14.75 11.97 -21.72
N VAL A 15 15.83 12.51 -21.17
CA VAL A 15 17.20 11.99 -21.27
C VAL A 15 17.66 11.61 -19.86
N GLU A 16 18.34 10.49 -19.72
CA GLU A 16 18.75 9.95 -18.42
C GLU A 16 19.81 10.84 -17.74
N THR A 17 20.84 11.26 -18.48
CA THR A 17 21.96 12.04 -17.94
C THR A 17 22.31 13.28 -18.78
N LEU A 18 22.93 14.29 -18.15
CA LEU A 18 23.47 15.45 -18.87
C LEU A 18 24.58 15.05 -19.83
N ASP A 19 25.35 14.02 -19.49
CA ASP A 19 26.42 13.53 -20.34
C ASP A 19 25.89 12.87 -21.61
N ASP A 20 24.74 12.18 -21.54
CA ASP A 20 24.07 11.68 -22.75
C ASP A 20 23.61 12.83 -23.65
N TRP A 21 23.11 13.93 -23.09
CA TRP A 21 22.76 15.12 -23.86
C TRP A 21 23.98 15.75 -24.55
N ARG A 22 25.09 15.90 -23.82
CA ARG A 22 26.37 16.36 -24.37
C ARG A 22 26.90 15.41 -25.45
N ARG A 23 26.74 14.10 -25.25
CA ARG A 23 27.13 13.06 -26.22
C ARG A 23 26.31 13.18 -27.51
N ILE A 24 25.00 13.40 -27.42
CA ILE A 24 24.13 13.62 -28.58
C ILE A 24 24.59 14.87 -29.35
N LYS A 25 24.84 16.00 -28.66
CA LYS A 25 25.36 17.23 -29.30
C LYS A 25 26.69 16.97 -30.02
N ARG A 26 27.63 16.29 -29.36
CA ARG A 26 28.93 15.95 -29.94
C ARG A 26 28.79 15.05 -31.18
N ASN A 27 28.00 13.99 -31.10
CA ASN A 27 27.80 13.05 -32.21
C ASN A 27 27.13 13.74 -33.42
N TYR A 28 26.12 14.57 -33.17
CA TYR A 28 25.48 15.37 -34.22
C TYR A 28 26.47 16.34 -34.87
N THR A 29 27.30 17.02 -34.06
CA THR A 29 28.31 17.96 -34.56
C THR A 29 29.33 17.25 -35.46
N ILE A 30 29.82 16.08 -35.03
CA ILE A 30 30.74 15.26 -35.83
C ILE A 30 30.08 14.86 -37.15
N ALA A 31 28.86 14.31 -37.10
CA ALA A 31 28.14 13.88 -38.30
C ALA A 31 27.87 15.03 -39.28
N ALA A 32 27.51 16.21 -38.78
CA ALA A 32 27.28 17.40 -39.60
C ALA A 32 28.56 17.90 -40.27
N LEU A 33 29.69 17.89 -39.54
CA LEU A 33 31.00 18.24 -40.09
C LEU A 33 31.45 17.25 -41.16
N THR A 34 31.29 15.94 -40.92
CA THR A 34 31.64 14.92 -41.92
C THR A 34 30.82 15.04 -43.18
N ALA A 35 29.52 15.32 -43.07
CA ALA A 35 28.64 15.51 -44.22
C ALA A 35 29.00 16.78 -45.02
N LEU A 36 29.40 17.86 -44.32
CA LEU A 36 29.88 19.08 -44.96
C LEU A 36 31.19 18.82 -45.73
N ASP A 37 32.14 18.11 -45.11
CA ASP A 37 33.41 17.77 -45.74
C ASP A 37 33.22 16.86 -46.98
N GLU A 38 32.28 15.91 -46.93
CA GLU A 38 31.93 15.07 -48.08
C GLU A 38 31.37 15.92 -49.23
N GLN A 39 30.48 16.89 -48.96
CA GLN A 39 29.92 17.77 -49.99
C GLN A 39 30.93 18.76 -50.56
N LEU A 40 31.92 19.19 -49.76
CA LEU A 40 32.96 20.13 -50.18
C LEU A 40 34.14 19.45 -50.89
N SER A 41 34.25 18.13 -50.84
CA SER A 41 35.33 17.37 -51.50
C SER A 41 35.44 17.60 -53.03
N GLY A 42 34.44 18.25 -53.65
CA GLY A 42 34.44 18.65 -55.06
C GLY A 42 34.65 20.14 -55.37
N ASN A 43 34.66 21.04 -54.38
CA ASN A 43 34.79 22.51 -54.57
C ASN A 43 35.78 23.11 -53.54
N ASP A 44 36.93 23.57 -54.01
CA ASP A 44 38.13 23.83 -53.17
C ASP A 44 38.37 25.32 -52.84
N SER A 45 37.31 26.08 -52.57
CA SER A 45 37.45 27.46 -52.08
C SER A 45 37.59 27.45 -50.56
N ALA A 46 38.83 27.62 -50.07
CA ALA A 46 39.14 27.58 -48.64
C ALA A 46 38.40 28.67 -47.83
N GLU A 47 38.15 29.84 -48.44
CA GLU A 47 37.41 30.93 -47.81
C GLU A 47 35.92 30.58 -47.63
N ASP A 48 35.29 30.02 -48.66
CA ASP A 48 33.89 29.60 -48.60
C ASP A 48 33.69 28.47 -47.58
N ARG A 49 34.64 27.54 -47.49
CA ARG A 49 34.62 26.48 -46.47
C ARG A 49 34.62 27.05 -45.06
N GLN A 50 35.45 28.04 -44.78
CA GLN A 50 35.54 28.63 -43.44
C GLN A 50 34.26 29.38 -43.05
N VAL A 51 33.66 30.09 -44.01
CA VAL A 51 32.35 30.76 -43.82
C VAL A 51 31.25 29.73 -43.56
N LEU A 52 31.18 28.65 -44.35
CA LEU A 52 30.20 27.59 -44.17
C LEU A 52 30.34 26.88 -42.82
N LEU A 53 31.56 26.60 -42.37
CA LEU A 53 31.84 26.02 -41.05
C LEU A 53 31.32 26.91 -39.93
N ALA A 54 31.57 28.22 -39.99
CA ALA A 54 31.06 29.18 -39.01
C ALA A 54 29.53 29.20 -38.97
N HIS A 55 28.87 29.16 -40.14
CA HIS A 55 27.41 29.09 -40.23
C HIS A 55 26.86 27.76 -39.71
N LEU A 56 27.53 26.63 -39.99
CA LEU A 56 27.15 25.31 -39.50
C LEU A 56 27.21 25.25 -37.97
N HIS A 57 28.31 25.71 -37.36
CA HIS A 57 28.41 25.76 -35.90
C HIS A 57 27.31 26.63 -35.28
N ARG A 58 27.06 27.82 -35.85
CA ARG A 58 25.97 28.68 -35.39
C ARG A 58 24.59 28.03 -35.55
N PHE A 59 24.39 27.24 -36.61
CA PHE A 59 23.16 26.50 -36.82
C PHE A 59 22.99 25.40 -35.76
N ILE A 60 24.04 24.61 -35.51
CA ILE A 60 24.06 23.57 -34.47
C ILE A 60 23.77 24.16 -33.10
N ASP A 61 24.41 25.27 -32.73
CA ASP A 61 24.18 25.87 -31.42
C ASP A 61 22.73 26.36 -31.26
N LYS A 62 22.17 26.99 -32.30
CA LYS A 62 20.76 27.42 -32.29
C LYS A 62 19.78 26.25 -32.22
N THR A 63 20.04 25.15 -32.93
CA THR A 63 19.12 24.00 -32.90
C THR A 63 19.09 23.36 -31.50
N PHE A 64 20.25 23.23 -30.86
CA PHE A 64 20.33 22.71 -29.50
C PHE A 64 19.76 23.68 -28.46
N GLU A 65 19.94 24.98 -28.64
CA GLU A 65 19.31 26.03 -27.82
C GLU A 65 17.78 25.95 -27.90
N MET A 66 17.22 25.82 -29.10
CA MET A 66 15.77 25.64 -29.29
C MET A 66 15.28 24.31 -28.70
N ALA A 67 16.08 23.25 -28.80
CA ALA A 67 15.73 21.93 -28.28
C ALA A 67 15.70 21.89 -26.75
N ARG A 68 16.45 22.74 -26.04
CA ARG A 68 16.47 22.78 -24.57
C ARG A 68 15.08 22.83 -23.95
N ARG A 69 14.17 23.59 -24.57
CA ARG A 69 12.81 23.75 -24.05
C ARG A 69 11.96 22.48 -24.05
N ASN A 70 12.32 21.54 -24.90
CA ASN A 70 11.56 20.31 -25.12
C ASN A 70 12.24 19.10 -24.49
N VAL A 71 13.34 19.28 -23.75
CA VAL A 71 14.14 18.20 -23.16
C VAL A 71 14.11 18.27 -21.63
N ARG A 72 13.96 17.10 -21.01
CA ARG A 72 14.11 16.90 -19.57
C ARG A 72 15.30 16.00 -19.31
N VAL A 73 16.09 16.32 -18.30
CA VAL A 73 17.21 15.50 -17.84
C VAL A 73 16.93 15.07 -16.41
N ASN A 74 16.88 13.77 -16.15
CA ASN A 74 16.60 13.20 -14.83
C ASN A 74 15.35 13.82 -14.14
N GLY A 75 14.28 14.04 -14.92
CA GLY A 75 13.02 14.62 -14.41
C GLY A 75 13.00 16.15 -14.27
N GLN A 76 14.13 16.85 -14.42
CA GLN A 76 14.20 18.31 -14.41
C GLN A 76 14.20 18.88 -15.85
N ASN A 77 13.66 20.08 -16.05
CA ASN A 77 13.72 20.71 -17.37
C ASN A 77 15.14 21.21 -17.63
N LEU A 78 15.65 20.99 -18.84
CA LEU A 78 17.01 21.40 -19.20
C LEU A 78 17.20 22.93 -19.23
N GLU A 79 16.13 23.71 -19.38
CA GLU A 79 16.18 25.18 -19.29
C GLU A 79 16.54 25.68 -17.89
N ASP A 80 16.19 24.91 -16.86
CA ASP A 80 16.41 25.27 -15.45
C ASP A 80 17.80 24.81 -14.96
N LEU A 81 18.48 23.95 -15.73
CA LEU A 81 19.85 23.51 -15.49
C LEU A 81 20.83 24.50 -16.12
N ASN A 82 21.37 25.40 -15.30
CA ASN A 82 22.49 26.25 -15.70
C ASN A 82 23.72 25.38 -15.98
N GLU A 83 24.14 25.28 -17.24
CA GLU A 83 25.32 24.49 -17.67
C GLU A 83 26.62 24.89 -16.97
N ASP A 84 26.69 26.11 -16.42
CA ASP A 84 27.85 26.67 -15.71
C ASP A 84 27.80 26.46 -14.17
N GLU A 85 26.65 26.07 -13.59
CA GLU A 85 26.49 25.81 -12.14
C GLU A 85 26.64 24.31 -11.79
N VAL A 86 26.83 23.44 -12.78
CA VAL A 86 26.85 21.98 -12.64
C VAL A 86 28.04 21.45 -11.81
N ASP A 87 29.09 22.24 -11.60
CA ASP A 87 30.24 21.82 -10.77
C ASP A 87 29.96 21.90 -9.25
N THR A 88 28.84 22.50 -8.84
CA THR A 88 28.43 22.52 -7.43
C THR A 88 26.99 22.04 -7.33
N GLU A 89 26.81 20.73 -7.14
CA GLU A 89 25.50 20.18 -6.78
C GLU A 89 24.99 20.93 -5.53
N PRO A 90 23.83 21.59 -5.60
CA PRO A 90 23.30 22.34 -4.48
C PRO A 90 23.00 21.38 -3.33
N PHE A 91 23.50 21.69 -2.12
CA PHE A 91 23.34 20.83 -0.96
C PHE A 91 21.85 20.69 -0.61
N ASP A 92 21.31 19.47 -0.76
CA ASP A 92 19.94 19.15 -0.37
C ASP A 92 19.88 18.89 1.14
N GLU A 93 19.64 19.96 1.91
CA GLU A 93 19.44 19.88 3.36
C GLU A 93 18.27 18.96 3.75
N GLY A 94 17.27 18.79 2.87
CA GLY A 94 16.14 17.91 3.10
C GLY A 94 16.56 16.45 3.05
N PHE A 95 17.39 16.10 2.07
CA PHE A 95 17.98 14.77 1.94
C PHE A 95 18.92 14.45 3.09
N ASP A 96 19.77 15.40 3.50
CA ASP A 96 20.63 15.23 4.67
C ASP A 96 19.81 14.96 5.93
N ARG A 97 18.82 15.81 6.25
CA ARG A 97 17.91 15.58 7.39
C ARG A 97 17.23 14.21 7.33
N HIS A 98 16.90 13.72 6.13
CA HIS A 98 16.33 12.40 5.97
C HIS A 98 17.34 11.29 6.29
N ILE A 99 18.59 11.42 5.84
CA ILE A 99 19.69 10.49 6.20
C ILE A 99 19.86 10.43 7.72
N TRP A 100 19.90 11.58 8.39
CA TRP A 100 19.99 11.66 9.86
C TRP A 100 18.79 11.03 10.57
N SER A 101 17.58 11.28 10.06
CA SER A 101 16.37 10.67 10.62
C SER A 101 16.38 9.15 10.44
N LEU A 102 16.82 8.64 9.29
CA LEU A 102 16.88 7.21 9.02
C LEU A 102 17.93 6.51 9.88
N SER A 103 19.09 7.14 10.10
CA SER A 103 20.13 6.58 10.95
C SER A 103 19.73 6.53 12.42
N ASP A 104 19.02 7.55 12.92
CA ASP A 104 18.45 7.52 14.28
C ASP A 104 17.36 6.45 14.40
N GLN A 105 16.52 6.29 13.37
CA GLN A 105 15.54 5.21 13.33
C GLN A 105 16.24 3.85 13.38
N SER A 106 17.21 3.58 12.51
CA SER A 106 17.89 2.28 12.48
C SER A 106 18.51 1.94 13.83
N LEU A 107 19.14 2.91 14.50
CA LEU A 107 19.70 2.72 15.84
C LEU A 107 18.63 2.35 16.88
N ARG A 108 17.45 2.99 16.83
CA ARG A 108 16.33 2.65 17.72
C ARG A 108 15.80 1.24 17.47
N TRP A 109 15.66 0.85 16.20
CA TRP A 109 15.23 -0.50 15.83
C TRP A 109 16.25 -1.55 16.31
N ASP A 110 17.55 -1.31 16.14
CA ASP A 110 18.59 -2.22 16.61
C ASP A 110 18.54 -2.39 18.13
N LEU A 111 18.37 -1.30 18.88
CA LEU A 111 18.21 -1.32 20.32
C LEU A 111 16.96 -2.11 20.75
N GLN A 112 15.83 -1.88 20.07
CA GLN A 112 14.58 -2.58 20.36
C GLN A 112 14.71 -4.08 20.10
N ILE A 113 15.27 -4.46 18.94
CA ILE A 113 15.49 -5.85 18.57
C ILE A 113 16.43 -6.53 19.59
N ALA A 114 17.51 -5.86 20.01
CA ALA A 114 18.41 -6.41 21.02
C ALA A 114 17.73 -6.62 22.37
N ARG A 115 16.86 -5.69 22.80
CA ARG A 115 16.05 -5.83 24.03
C ARG A 115 15.06 -6.99 23.91
N GLU A 116 14.31 -7.03 22.82
CA GLU A 116 13.31 -8.08 22.60
C GLU A 116 13.95 -9.47 22.52
N ARG A 117 15.10 -9.61 21.83
CA ARG A 117 15.86 -10.87 21.79
C ARG A 117 16.30 -11.36 23.16
N ARG A 118 16.49 -10.46 24.13
CA ARG A 118 16.86 -10.80 25.50
C ARG A 118 15.64 -11.13 26.35
N THR A 119 14.58 -10.33 26.31
CA THR A 119 13.46 -10.45 27.25
C THR A 119 12.35 -11.37 26.75
N ARG A 120 12.03 -11.35 25.46
CA ARG A 120 10.91 -12.12 24.91
C ARG A 120 11.06 -13.64 25.08
N PRO A 121 12.24 -14.25 24.87
CA PRO A 121 12.39 -15.69 25.10
C PRO A 121 12.13 -16.08 26.55
N GLU A 122 12.61 -15.29 27.52
CA GLU A 122 12.39 -15.55 28.95
C GLU A 122 10.89 -15.42 29.32
N GLU A 123 10.21 -14.41 28.80
CA GLU A 123 8.76 -14.23 28.99
C GLU A 123 7.95 -15.40 28.41
N ILE A 124 8.27 -15.82 27.18
CA ILE A 124 7.59 -16.92 26.50
C ILE A 124 7.87 -18.24 27.24
N GLU A 125 9.11 -18.47 27.65
CA GLU A 125 9.48 -19.67 28.40
C GLU A 125 8.70 -19.77 29.72
N LYS A 126 8.57 -18.65 30.44
CA LYS A 126 7.75 -18.60 31.66
C LYS A 126 6.28 -18.93 31.38
N GLN A 127 5.68 -18.30 30.37
CA GLN A 127 4.29 -18.58 29.98
C GLN A 127 4.08 -20.05 29.59
N MET A 128 5.02 -20.64 28.84
CA MET A 128 4.95 -22.06 28.47
C MET A 128 5.04 -22.98 29.68
N ARG A 129 5.93 -22.67 30.64
CA ARG A 129 6.01 -23.43 31.89
C ARG A 129 4.71 -23.36 32.69
N ASP A 130 4.12 -22.17 32.80
CA ASP A 130 2.87 -21.97 33.53
C ASP A 130 1.71 -22.75 32.87
N LEU A 131 1.62 -22.73 31.54
CA LEU A 131 0.61 -23.51 30.80
C LEU A 131 0.79 -25.03 30.99
N LEU A 132 2.02 -25.52 30.91
CA LEU A 132 2.31 -26.94 31.13
C LEU A 132 2.05 -27.38 32.57
N ALA A 133 2.26 -26.51 33.55
CA ALA A 133 1.93 -26.78 34.94
C ALA A 133 0.41 -26.87 35.13
N ALA A 134 -0.34 -25.90 34.60
CA ALA A 134 -1.81 -25.91 34.67
C ALA A 134 -2.41 -27.14 33.96
N GLN A 135 -1.85 -27.53 32.81
CA GLN A 135 -2.30 -28.74 32.11
C GLN A 135 -2.09 -30.00 32.96
N LYS A 136 -0.92 -30.13 33.62
CA LYS A 136 -0.65 -31.28 34.49
C LYS A 136 -1.60 -31.35 35.69
N GLU A 137 -2.00 -30.21 36.23
CA GLU A 137 -2.99 -30.15 37.32
C GLU A 137 -4.35 -30.64 36.83
N LEU A 138 -4.81 -30.17 35.67
CA LEU A 138 -6.06 -30.64 35.05
C LEU A 138 -6.03 -32.13 34.70
N ASP A 139 -4.94 -32.61 34.10
CA ASP A 139 -4.78 -34.03 33.75
C ASP A 139 -4.82 -34.91 35.02
N ALA A 140 -4.26 -34.42 36.14
CA ALA A 140 -4.29 -35.12 37.43
C ALA A 140 -5.70 -35.12 38.07
N GLU A 141 -6.42 -34.00 37.97
CA GLU A 141 -7.82 -33.91 38.41
C GLU A 141 -8.73 -34.83 37.59
N GLU A 142 -8.56 -34.87 36.27
CA GLU A 142 -9.30 -35.75 35.37
C GLU A 142 -8.98 -37.22 35.64
N ALA A 143 -7.70 -37.56 35.83
CA ALA A 143 -7.30 -38.92 36.18
C ALA A 143 -7.90 -39.39 37.51
N ALA A 144 -7.94 -38.52 38.53
CA ALA A 144 -8.57 -38.82 39.81
C ALA A 144 -10.09 -39.00 39.66
N ALA A 145 -10.76 -38.15 38.88
CA ALA A 145 -12.19 -38.28 38.59
C ALA A 145 -12.52 -39.57 37.81
N LEU A 146 -11.65 -39.99 36.89
CA LEU A 146 -11.82 -41.24 36.14
C LEU A 146 -11.56 -42.49 37.00
N GLU A 147 -10.65 -42.42 37.98
CA GLU A 147 -10.42 -43.49 38.96
C GLU A 147 -11.66 -43.69 39.85
N ASP A 148 -12.29 -42.60 40.32
CA ASP A 148 -13.54 -42.65 41.09
C ASP A 148 -14.72 -43.26 40.30
N VAL A 149 -14.73 -43.13 38.96
CA VAL A 149 -15.78 -43.69 38.09
C VAL A 149 -15.55 -45.17 37.76
N GLN A 150 -14.32 -45.69 37.87
CA GLN A 150 -14.02 -47.10 37.59
C GLN A 150 -14.58 -48.07 38.64
N ASP A 151 -14.81 -47.61 39.86
CA ASP A 151 -15.40 -48.40 40.95
C ASP A 151 -16.93 -48.42 40.93
N GLU A 152 -17.57 -47.52 40.15
CA GLU A 152 -18.99 -47.65 39.81
C GLU A 152 -19.13 -48.63 38.64
N GLU A 153 -19.28 -49.93 38.98
CA GLU A 153 -19.84 -50.94 38.08
C GLU A 153 -20.93 -50.28 37.22
N THR A 154 -20.73 -50.32 35.91
CA THR A 154 -21.57 -49.67 34.91
C THR A 154 -23.01 -50.16 35.11
N MET A 155 -23.78 -49.42 35.92
CA MET A 155 -25.20 -49.66 36.06
C MET A 155 -25.78 -49.35 34.70
N VAL A 156 -26.10 -50.41 33.95
CA VAL A 156 -26.81 -50.35 32.69
C VAL A 156 -28.04 -49.50 32.96
N GLN A 157 -28.03 -48.25 32.47
CA GLN A 157 -29.19 -47.37 32.56
C GLN A 157 -30.37 -48.11 31.94
N ASP A 158 -31.43 -48.30 32.72
CA ASP A 158 -32.66 -48.88 32.23
C ASP A 158 -33.09 -48.14 30.94
N ASP A 159 -33.34 -48.90 29.87
CA ASP A 159 -33.78 -48.35 28.59
C ASP A 159 -34.99 -47.45 28.83
N ILE A 160 -34.91 -46.22 28.33
CA ILE A 160 -35.98 -45.23 28.44
C ILE A 160 -37.28 -45.87 27.92
N PRO A 161 -38.38 -45.85 28.70
CA PRO A 161 -39.60 -46.55 28.31
C PRO A 161 -40.14 -45.99 26.98
N PRO A 162 -40.68 -46.86 26.10
CA PRO A 162 -41.09 -46.48 24.74
C PRO A 162 -42.11 -45.32 24.72
N ASP A 163 -42.94 -45.21 25.76
CA ASP A 163 -43.93 -44.13 25.93
C ASP A 163 -43.32 -42.75 26.16
N ALA A 164 -42.06 -42.67 26.58
CA ALA A 164 -41.35 -41.41 26.72
C ALA A 164 -40.92 -40.85 25.36
N TYR A 165 -40.56 -41.71 24.41
CA TYR A 165 -40.23 -41.28 23.05
C TYR A 165 -41.44 -40.66 22.33
N ALA A 166 -42.61 -41.30 22.45
CA ALA A 166 -43.84 -40.75 21.89
C ALA A 166 -44.19 -39.38 22.47
N ARG A 167 -43.95 -39.17 23.78
CA ARG A 167 -44.13 -37.86 24.43
C ARG A 167 -43.13 -36.81 23.96
N ILE A 168 -41.87 -37.20 23.73
CA ILE A 168 -40.84 -36.30 23.21
C ILE A 168 -41.21 -35.84 21.80
N ASP A 169 -41.66 -36.76 20.94
CA ASP A 169 -42.09 -36.43 19.58
C ASP A 169 -43.33 -35.53 19.58
N GLU A 170 -44.29 -35.78 20.46
CA GLU A 170 -45.47 -34.94 20.61
C GLU A 170 -45.09 -33.52 21.05
N VAL A 171 -44.24 -33.38 22.07
CA VAL A 171 -43.76 -32.07 22.55
C VAL A 171 -42.93 -31.36 21.46
N ALA A 172 -42.09 -32.08 20.74
CA ALA A 172 -41.34 -31.53 19.62
C ALA A 172 -42.28 -31.00 18.53
N SER A 173 -43.31 -31.76 18.15
CA SER A 173 -44.29 -31.32 17.14
C SER A 173 -45.05 -30.06 17.58
N GLN A 174 -45.44 -29.97 18.86
CA GLN A 174 -46.13 -28.81 19.42
C GLN A 174 -45.22 -27.57 19.43
N THR A 175 -43.95 -27.73 19.80
CA THR A 175 -42.99 -26.62 19.80
C THR A 175 -42.69 -26.12 18.39
N PHE A 176 -42.57 -27.01 17.40
CA PHE A 176 -42.43 -26.60 16.00
C PHE A 176 -43.64 -25.82 15.48
N ALA A 177 -44.86 -26.28 15.80
CA ALA A 177 -46.08 -25.56 15.42
C ALA A 177 -46.12 -24.14 16.02
N LEU A 178 -45.76 -23.99 17.30
CA LEU A 178 -45.68 -22.68 17.96
C LEU A 178 -44.64 -21.76 17.31
N VAL A 179 -43.50 -22.30 16.88
CA VAL A 179 -42.46 -21.53 16.18
C VAL A 179 -42.94 -21.06 14.80
N GLU A 180 -43.68 -21.90 14.07
CA GLU A 180 -44.26 -21.50 12.78
C GLU A 180 -45.32 -20.41 12.95
N GLU A 181 -46.19 -20.52 13.95
CA GLU A 181 -47.17 -19.47 14.28
C GLU A 181 -46.48 -18.16 14.65
N LEU A 182 -45.43 -18.22 15.47
CA LEU A 182 -44.66 -17.04 15.84
C LEU A 182 -44.01 -16.38 14.62
N LYS A 183 -43.44 -17.17 13.71
CA LYS A 183 -42.83 -16.68 12.46
C LYS A 183 -43.84 -15.93 11.59
N GLN A 184 -45.10 -16.36 11.57
CA GLN A 184 -46.17 -15.67 10.84
C GLN A 184 -46.68 -14.43 11.59
N ALA A 185 -46.78 -14.48 12.93
CA ALA A 185 -47.34 -13.41 13.73
C ALA A 185 -46.40 -12.21 13.91
N VAL A 186 -45.09 -12.44 14.02
CA VAL A 186 -44.09 -11.38 14.31
C VAL A 186 -44.08 -10.26 13.25
N PRO A 187 -44.04 -10.53 11.93
CA PRO A 187 -44.05 -9.47 10.91
C PRO A 187 -45.32 -8.62 10.97
N VAL A 188 -46.48 -9.25 11.17
CA VAL A 188 -47.78 -8.56 11.26
C VAL A 188 -47.83 -7.64 12.49
N GLN A 189 -47.29 -8.08 13.63
CA GLN A 189 -47.24 -7.26 14.84
C GLN A 189 -46.22 -6.12 14.70
N LEU A 190 -45.11 -6.35 14.00
CA LEU A 190 -44.12 -5.32 13.71
C LEU A 190 -44.72 -4.22 12.84
N GLU A 191 -45.39 -4.56 11.74
CA GLU A 191 -46.10 -3.58 10.89
C GLU A 191 -47.16 -2.80 11.68
N ARG A 192 -47.92 -3.48 12.54
CA ARG A 192 -48.91 -2.80 13.42
C ARG A 192 -48.22 -1.82 14.37
N SER A 193 -47.09 -2.22 14.95
CA SER A 193 -46.32 -1.34 15.85
C SER A 193 -45.77 -0.11 15.14
N GLU A 194 -45.30 -0.26 13.90
CA GLU A 194 -44.81 0.85 13.08
C GLU A 194 -45.93 1.81 12.72
N ARG A 195 -47.11 1.29 12.32
CA ARG A 195 -48.30 2.11 12.06
C ARG A 195 -48.78 2.86 13.30
N VAL A 196 -48.70 2.26 14.48
CA VAL A 196 -49.04 2.95 15.73
C VAL A 196 -48.03 4.05 16.05
N LYS A 197 -46.73 3.81 15.80
CA LYS A 197 -45.68 4.84 15.98
C LYS A 197 -45.89 6.03 15.05
N THR A 198 -46.14 5.79 13.76
CA THR A 198 -46.40 6.89 12.81
C THR A 198 -47.65 7.68 13.19
N VAL A 199 -48.75 7.02 13.55
CA VAL A 199 -49.96 7.70 14.05
C VAL A 199 -49.68 8.49 15.33
N ALA A 200 -48.87 7.96 16.25
CA ALA A 200 -48.50 8.67 17.47
C ALA A 200 -47.63 9.92 17.17
N GLU A 201 -46.72 9.84 16.21
CA GLU A 201 -45.92 10.97 15.74
C GLU A 201 -46.79 12.03 15.04
N GLU A 202 -47.75 11.62 14.22
CA GLU A 202 -48.73 12.51 13.57
C GLU A 202 -49.65 13.20 14.59
N ILE A 203 -50.16 12.48 15.59
CA ILE A 203 -50.96 13.10 16.67
C ILE A 203 -50.11 14.10 17.47
N LYS A 204 -48.82 13.80 17.68
CA LYS A 204 -47.91 14.69 18.39
C LYS A 204 -47.59 15.95 17.57
N SER A 205 -47.47 15.85 16.25
CA SER A 205 -47.23 17.00 15.37
C SER A 205 -48.48 17.86 15.14
N LEU A 206 -49.69 17.27 15.26
CA LEU A 206 -50.98 17.98 15.20
C LEU A 206 -51.35 18.70 16.50
N LYS A 207 -50.72 18.39 17.63
CA LYS A 207 -50.84 19.15 18.89
C LYS A 207 -49.87 20.33 18.89
N LEU A 208 -50.13 21.31 18.01
CA LEU A 208 -49.60 22.68 18.03
C LEU A 208 -50.76 23.65 17.78
#